data_AF-A0A957HP65-F1
#
_entry.id   AF-A0A957HP65-F1
#
_cell.length_a   1.000
_cell.length_b   1.000
_cell.length_c   1.000
_cell.angle_alpha   90.00
_cell.angle_beta   90.00
_cell.angle_gamma   90.00
#
_symmetry.space_group_name_H-M   'P 1'
#
loop_
_entity.id
_entity.type
_entity.pdbx_description
1 polymer ?
#
loop_
_entity_poly.entity_id
_entity_poly.type
_entity_poly.pdbx_seq_one_letter_code
_entity_poly.pdbx_strand_id
1 'polypeptide(L)'
;LGLRKGLMDIVDFGKVDVEDRDGVMVYTDHACTICHTRHGGDRGICHLYVGTLGEAMAYATGKDFKAFEIVETHCRALGDAYCRFEIRDRD
;
A
#
# COMPACT_ATOMS: atom_id res chain seq x y z
N LEU A 1 -20.70 15.13 14.80
CA LEU A 1 -19.91 14.17 13.97
C LEU A 1 -19.49 14.73 12.61
N GLY A 2 -20.28 15.58 11.94
CA GLY A 2 -19.95 16.12 10.61
C GLY A 2 -18.63 16.91 10.52
N LEU A 3 -18.26 17.67 11.57
CA LEU A 3 -16.98 18.41 11.62
C LEU A 3 -15.75 17.50 11.64
N ARG A 4 -15.84 16.31 12.26
CA ARG A 4 -14.71 15.35 12.31
C ARG A 4 -14.50 14.67 10.96
N LYS A 5 -15.59 14.31 10.27
CA LYS A 5 -15.54 13.78 8.91
C LYS A 5 -15.02 14.84 7.94
N GLY A 6 -15.53 16.07 8.00
CA GLY A 6 -15.04 17.17 7.17
C GLY A 6 -13.56 17.48 7.42
N LEU A 7 -13.08 17.43 8.66
CA LEU A 7 -11.66 17.57 8.97
C LEU A 7 -10.83 16.41 8.41
N MET A 8 -11.29 15.16 8.55
CA MET A 8 -10.66 13.96 7.96
C MET A 8 -10.69 13.96 6.42
N ASP A 9 -11.67 14.58 5.78
CA ASP A 9 -11.73 14.74 4.33
C ASP A 9 -10.80 15.89 3.84
N ILE A 10 -10.33 16.77 4.74
CA ILE A 10 -9.42 17.91 4.46
C ILE A 10 -7.96 17.57 4.78
N VAL A 11 -7.70 16.73 5.78
CA VAL A 11 -6.36 16.22 6.05
C VAL A 11 -6.17 14.92 5.28
N ASP A 12 -5.10 14.78 4.50
CA ASP A 12 -4.75 13.54 3.75
C ASP A 12 -4.51 12.31 4.64
N PHE A 13 -4.87 12.37 5.93
CA PHE A 13 -4.81 11.27 6.88
C PHE A 13 -5.68 10.10 6.39
N GLY A 14 -5.01 9.04 5.93
CA GLY A 14 -5.65 7.82 5.47
C GLY A 14 -6.13 7.88 4.01
N LYS A 15 -5.67 8.84 3.20
CA LYS A 15 -5.92 8.78 1.77
C LYS A 15 -5.18 7.58 1.16
N VAL A 16 -5.97 6.63 0.67
CA VAL A 16 -5.52 5.45 -0.05
C VAL A 16 -6.16 5.45 -1.43
N ASP A 17 -5.36 5.24 -2.46
CA ASP A 17 -5.80 5.07 -3.84
C ASP A 17 -5.49 3.65 -4.31
N VAL A 18 -6.42 3.07 -5.08
CA VAL A 18 -6.24 1.78 -5.75
C VAL A 18 -6.56 1.97 -7.23
N GLU A 19 -5.62 1.63 -8.09
CA GLU A 19 -5.73 1.80 -9.54
C GLU A 19 -5.39 0.47 -10.23
N ASP A 20 -6.08 0.14 -11.33
CA ASP A 20 -5.62 -0.89 -12.28
C ASP A 20 -4.90 -0.18 -13.42
N ARG A 21 -3.63 -0.54 -13.64
CA ARG A 21 -2.79 -0.01 -14.72
C ARG A 21 -2.29 -1.17 -15.55
N ASP A 22 -2.97 -1.42 -16.66
CA ASP A 22 -2.61 -2.47 -17.62
C ASP A 22 -2.44 -3.86 -16.98
N GLY A 23 -3.36 -4.23 -16.06
CA GLY A 23 -3.30 -5.51 -15.34
C GLY A 23 -2.35 -5.53 -14.15
N VAL A 24 -1.77 -4.38 -13.79
CA VAL A 24 -1.03 -4.18 -12.54
C VAL A 24 -1.90 -3.38 -11.58
N MET A 25 -2.26 -3.98 -10.45
CA MET A 25 -2.97 -3.24 -9.41
C MET A 25 -1.97 -2.41 -8.61
N VAL A 26 -2.19 -1.10 -8.53
CA VAL A 26 -1.36 -0.14 -7.82
C VAL A 26 -2.09 0.34 -6.57
N TYR A 27 -1.56 -0.01 -5.40
CA TYR A 27 -2.05 0.46 -4.11
C TYR A 27 -1.14 1.57 -3.59
N THR A 28 -1.68 2.77 -3.35
CA THR A 28 -0.92 3.91 -2.83
C THR A 28 -1.53 4.41 -1.52
N ASP A 29 -0.72 4.45 -0.45
CA ASP A 29 -1.08 5.09 0.82
C ASP A 29 -0.26 6.37 1.01
N HIS A 30 -0.96 7.51 0.93
CA HIS A 30 -0.35 8.84 1.00
C HIS A 30 -0.02 9.28 2.42
N ALA A 31 -0.53 8.60 3.44
CA ALA A 31 -0.36 8.96 4.84
C ALA A 31 0.07 7.77 5.72
N CYS A 32 0.72 6.76 5.12
CA CYS A 32 1.19 5.57 5.83
C CYS A 32 1.98 5.94 7.09
N THR A 33 1.49 5.46 8.23
CA THR A 33 2.12 5.63 9.55
C THR A 33 2.80 4.36 10.05
N ILE A 34 2.75 3.26 9.28
CA ILE A 34 3.17 1.92 9.72
C ILE A 34 4.66 1.86 10.05
N CYS A 35 5.50 2.35 9.14
CA CYS A 35 6.95 2.30 9.26
C CYS A 35 7.61 3.67 9.07
N HIS A 36 6.84 4.74 8.89
CA HIS A 36 7.32 6.07 8.49
C HIS A 36 8.41 6.65 9.41
N THR A 37 8.43 6.29 10.70
CA THR A 37 9.46 6.75 11.65
C THR A 37 10.71 5.87 11.69
N ARG A 38 10.78 4.82 10.88
CA ARG A 38 11.97 3.98 10.72
C ARG A 38 12.84 4.51 9.60
N HIS A 39 14.15 4.46 9.81
CA HIS A 39 15.14 5.00 8.90
C HIS A 39 16.24 3.93 8.68
N GLY A 40 16.89 3.93 7.53
CA GLY A 40 18.11 3.13 7.29
C GLY A 40 17.96 1.87 6.44
N GLY A 41 16.94 1.81 5.57
CA GLY A 41 16.87 0.79 4.52
C GLY A 41 17.43 1.30 3.19
N ASP A 42 17.89 0.38 2.35
CA ASP A 42 18.23 0.61 0.93
C ASP A 42 17.07 0.24 -0.02
N ARG A 43 16.00 -0.35 0.52
CA ARG A 43 14.80 -0.79 -0.18
C ARG A 43 13.56 -0.69 0.72
N GLY A 44 12.38 -0.85 0.13
CA GLY A 44 11.11 -0.92 0.87
C GLY A 44 11.17 -1.93 2.03
N ILE A 45 10.63 -1.52 3.19
CA ILE A 45 10.74 -2.26 4.45
C ILE A 45 9.38 -2.75 4.98
N CYS A 46 8.30 -2.58 4.21
CA CYS A 46 6.95 -2.76 4.72
C CYS A 46 6.49 -4.22 4.68
N HIS A 47 6.83 -4.98 5.71
CA HIS A 47 6.33 -6.36 5.86
C HIS A 47 4.81 -6.45 6.07
N LEU A 48 4.21 -5.43 6.70
CA LEU A 48 2.79 -5.43 7.00
C LEU A 48 1.95 -5.32 5.71
N TYR A 49 2.13 -4.25 4.93
CA TYR A 49 1.37 -4.09 3.69
C TYR A 49 1.67 -5.19 2.67
N VAL A 50 2.92 -5.63 2.55
CA VAL A 50 3.26 -6.75 1.65
C VAL A 50 2.47 -8.01 2.02
N GLY A 51 2.41 -8.37 3.32
CA GLY A 51 1.63 -9.52 3.77
C GLY A 51 0.12 -9.31 3.63
N THR A 52 -0.39 -8.17 4.08
CA THR A 52 -1.83 -7.87 4.07
C THR A 52 -2.39 -7.79 2.65
N LEU A 53 -1.67 -7.17 1.71
CA LEU A 53 -2.09 -7.12 0.31
C LEU A 53 -2.06 -8.53 -0.32
N GLY A 54 -1.08 -9.36 0.03
CA GLY A 54 -1.01 -10.75 -0.45
C GLY A 54 -2.20 -11.57 -0.01
N GLU A 55 -2.53 -11.49 1.28
CA GLU A 55 -3.71 -12.17 1.83
C GLU A 55 -5.02 -11.61 1.25
N ALA A 56 -5.12 -10.29 1.07
CA ALA A 56 -6.30 -9.67 0.47
C ALA A 56 -6.55 -10.16 -0.96
N MET A 57 -5.48 -10.32 -1.75
CA MET A 57 -5.59 -10.86 -3.12
C MET A 57 -5.98 -12.33 -3.12
N ALA A 58 -5.38 -13.15 -2.24
CA ALA A 58 -5.76 -14.55 -2.10
C ALA A 58 -7.26 -14.69 -1.74
N TYR A 59 -7.73 -13.91 -0.76
CA TYR A 59 -9.13 -13.86 -0.37
C TYR A 59 -10.05 -13.42 -1.52
N ALA A 60 -9.69 -12.35 -2.23
CA ALA A 60 -10.54 -11.76 -3.28
C ALA A 60 -10.64 -12.62 -4.55
N THR A 61 -9.59 -13.39 -4.86
CA THR A 61 -9.49 -14.13 -6.13
C THR A 61 -9.64 -15.64 -5.98
N GLY A 62 -9.48 -16.18 -4.77
CA GLY A 62 -9.42 -17.62 -4.52
C GLY A 62 -8.11 -18.28 -4.97
N LYS A 63 -7.14 -17.51 -5.45
CA LYS A 63 -5.80 -18.01 -5.80
C LYS A 63 -4.91 -18.17 -4.56
N ASP A 64 -3.84 -18.95 -4.69
CA ASP A 64 -2.81 -19.06 -3.64
C ASP A 64 -2.14 -17.70 -3.39
N PHE A 65 -1.72 -17.42 -2.15
CA PHE A 65 -1.05 -16.16 -1.81
C PHE A 65 0.22 -15.91 -2.64
N LYS A 66 0.88 -16.97 -3.13
CA LYS A 66 2.08 -16.89 -3.98
C LYS A 66 1.77 -16.62 -5.45
N ALA A 67 0.50 -16.66 -5.87
CA ALA A 67 0.10 -16.30 -7.22
C ALA A 67 0.29 -14.80 -7.50
N PHE A 68 0.53 -13.99 -6.47
CA PHE A 68 0.73 -12.55 -6.62
C PHE A 68 2.17 -12.15 -6.29
N GLU A 69 2.76 -11.33 -7.16
CA GLU A 69 3.97 -10.58 -6.86
C GLU A 69 3.60 -9.20 -6.33
N ILE A 70 4.11 -8.86 -5.14
CA ILE A 70 3.88 -7.56 -4.51
C ILE A 70 5.21 -6.86 -4.38
N VAL A 71 5.35 -5.73 -5.07
CA VAL A 71 6.56 -4.92 -5.08
C VAL A 71 6.28 -3.57 -4.43
N GLU A 72 6.95 -3.29 -3.31
CA GLU A 72 6.98 -1.95 -2.73
C GLU A 72 7.90 -1.05 -3.57
N THR A 73 7.32 -0.12 -4.32
CA THR A 73 8.07 0.76 -5.24
C THR A 73 8.43 2.10 -4.62
N HIS A 74 7.68 2.54 -3.60
CA HIS A 74 7.92 3.77 -2.86
C HIS A 74 7.65 3.54 -1.37
N CYS A 75 8.44 4.17 -0.51
CA CYS A 75 8.33 4.02 0.93
C CYS A 75 8.61 5.33 1.67
N ARG A 76 7.66 5.77 2.50
CA ARG A 76 7.83 6.95 3.37
C ARG A 76 8.99 6.83 4.37
N ALA A 77 9.43 5.61 4.71
CA ALA A 77 10.60 5.37 5.55
C ALA A 77 11.92 5.69 4.83
N LEU A 78 11.89 5.74 3.50
CA LEU A 78 13.04 6.09 2.64
C LEU A 78 13.00 7.56 2.20
N GLY A 79 12.00 8.33 2.65
CA GLY A 79 11.83 9.74 2.30
C GLY A 79 10.85 10.01 1.16
N ASP A 80 10.20 8.99 0.61
CA ASP A 80 9.15 9.20 -0.40
C ASP A 80 7.90 9.87 0.20
N ALA A 81 7.10 10.53 -0.64
CA ALA A 81 5.87 11.20 -0.21
C ALA A 81 4.77 10.21 0.23
N TYR A 82 4.79 8.99 -0.28
CA TYR A 82 3.78 7.96 -0.07
C TYR A 82 4.42 6.56 -0.03
N CYS A 83 3.67 5.58 0.46
CA CYS A 83 3.99 4.17 0.24
C CYS A 83 3.21 3.67 -0.97
N ARG A 84 3.86 3.01 -1.92
CA ARG A 84 3.20 2.45 -3.10
C ARG A 84 3.62 1.01 -3.30
N PHE A 85 2.63 0.18 -3.61
CA PHE A 85 2.77 -1.24 -3.87
C PHE A 85 2.16 -1.55 -5.23
N GLU A 86 2.90 -2.27 -6.05
CA GLU A 86 2.41 -2.83 -7.31
C GLU A 86 2.19 -4.31 -7.13
N ILE A 87 1.01 -4.77 -7.51
CA ILE A 87 0.55 -6.14 -7.36
C ILE A 87 0.33 -6.70 -8.76
N ARG A 88 1.03 -7.79 -9.08
CA ARG A 88 0.97 -8.47 -10.37
C ARG A 88 0.54 -9.91 -10.16
N ASP A 89 -0.36 -10.39 -11.01
CA ASP A 89 -0.64 -11.81 -11.11
C ASP A 89 0.58 -12.52 -11.75
N ARG A 90 0.98 -13.68 -11.23
CA ARG A 90 2.10 -14.48 -11.73
C ARG A 90 1.65 -15.61 -12.67
N ASP A 91 0.35 -15.91 -12.73
CA ASP A 91 -0.20 -16.97 -13.57
C ASP A 91 -0.44 -16.53 -15.03
#